data_AF-X0TAH5-F1
#
_entry.id   AF-X0TAH5-F1
#
_cell.length_a   1.000
_cell.length_b   1.000
_cell.length_c   1.000
_cell.angle_alpha   90.00
_cell.angle_beta   90.00
_cell.angle_gamma   90.00
#
_symmetry.space_group_name_H-M   'P 1'
#
loop_
_entity.id
_entity.type
_entity.pdbx_description
1 polymer ?
#
loop_
_entity_poly.entity_id
_entity_poly.type
_entity_poly.pdbx_seq_one_letter_code
_entity_poly.pdbx_strand_id
1 'polypeptide(L)'
;MKTNQKLSGMKWSALISVVVAALMAFAVLPAWAEEEISKPDVLVVEAQKAFQDFVADPNMGWFRDNLNKAKGILIIPQLIKVGFIFGGTGGSGALVGRDDKGR
;
A
#
# COMPACT_ATOMS: atom_id res chain seq x y z
N MET A 1 47.28 -20.38 32.44
CA MET A 1 46.26 -19.43 32.94
C MET A 1 46.68 -18.02 32.53
N LYS A 2 46.23 -17.51 31.38
CA LYS A 2 46.35 -16.09 31.02
C LYS A 2 45.05 -15.63 30.37
N THR A 3 44.32 -14.95 31.24
CA THR A 3 42.98 -14.39 31.15
C THR A 3 42.76 -13.50 29.93
N ASN A 4 41.72 -13.84 29.17
CA ASN A 4 41.05 -12.97 28.21
C ASN A 4 40.41 -11.76 28.93
N GLN A 5 41.19 -10.71 29.19
CA GLN A 5 40.72 -9.47 29.80
C GLN A 5 41.46 -8.29 29.16
N LYS A 6 41.08 -7.92 27.93
CA LYS A 6 41.31 -6.56 27.43
C LYS A 6 40.39 -6.13 26.28
N LEU A 7 39.15 -6.63 26.26
CA LEU A 7 38.07 -6.03 25.47
C LEU A 7 37.30 -4.95 26.25
N SER A 8 37.81 -4.49 27.40
CA SER A 8 37.13 -3.49 28.26
C SER A 8 37.60 -2.04 28.06
N GLY A 9 38.18 -1.71 26.91
CA GLY A 9 38.65 -0.34 26.60
C GLY A 9 37.89 0.37 25.48
N MET A 10 37.02 -0.34 24.74
CA MET A 10 36.22 0.29 23.69
C MET A 10 35.04 1.01 24.36
N LYS A 11 35.10 2.34 24.42
CA LYS A 11 34.03 3.19 24.95
C LYS A 11 32.72 2.71 24.34
N TRP A 12 31.73 2.33 25.15
CA TRP A 12 30.47 1.74 24.68
C TRP A 12 29.77 2.65 23.64
N SER A 13 30.02 3.96 23.73
CA SER A 13 29.66 4.97 22.74
C SER A 13 30.18 4.68 21.33
N ALA A 14 31.40 4.16 21.18
CA ALA A 14 32.00 3.83 19.89
C ALA A 14 31.32 2.63 19.23
N LEU A 15 30.89 1.62 20.01
CA LEU A 15 30.12 0.50 19.47
C LEU A 15 28.73 0.94 19.03
N ILE A 16 28.07 1.81 19.80
CA ILE A 16 26.78 2.39 19.43
C ILE A 16 26.90 3.23 18.17
N SER A 17 27.94 4.07 18.05
CA SER A 17 28.17 4.88 16.85
C SER A 17 28.39 4.03 15.59
N VAL A 18 29.08 2.89 15.69
CA VAL A 18 29.28 1.97 14.56
C VAL A 18 27.95 1.32 14.14
N VAL A 19 27.11 0.91 15.09
CA VAL A 19 25.79 0.33 14.80
C VAL A 19 24.86 1.36 14.15
N VAL A 20 24.83 2.59 14.65
CA VAL A 20 24.03 3.68 14.07
C VAL A 20 24.51 4.04 12.68
N ALA A 21 25.83 4.12 12.46
CA ALA A 21 26.40 4.38 11.13
C ALA A 21 26.11 3.25 10.14
N ALA A 22 26.15 1.99 10.59
CA ALA A 22 25.78 0.85 9.76
C ALA A 22 24.28 0.85 9.38
N LEU A 23 23.40 1.21 10.32
CA LEU A 23 21.97 1.36 10.05
C LEU A 23 21.68 2.51 9.07
N MET A 24 22.39 3.64 9.20
CA MET A 24 22.27 4.75 8.26
C MET A 24 22.82 4.40 6.87
N ALA A 25 23.91 3.64 6.78
CA ALA A 25 24.46 3.19 5.50
C ALA A 25 23.51 2.24 4.74
N PHE A 26 22.75 1.41 5.46
CA PHE A 26 21.69 0.58 4.86
C PHE A 26 20.47 1.38 4.40
N ALA A 27 20.22 2.56 4.97
CA ALA A 27 19.08 3.40 4.60
C ALA A 27 19.26 4.15 3.26
N VAL A 28 20.46 4.14 2.66
CA VAL A 28 20.77 4.85 1.40
C VAL A 28 20.91 3.88 0.21
N LEU A 29 20.54 2.61 0.37
CA LEU A 29 20.46 1.73 -0.79
C LEU A 29 19.39 2.30 -1.76
N PRO A 30 19.74 2.59 -3.03
CA PRO A 30 18.75 3.00 -3.99
C PRO A 30 17.72 1.88 -4.09
N ALA A 31 16.46 2.23 -3.84
CA ALA A 31 15.35 1.33 -4.12
C ALA A 31 15.31 1.16 -5.64
N TRP A 32 15.81 0.03 -6.13
CA TRP A 32 15.66 -0.36 -7.52
C TRP A 32 14.16 -0.49 -7.77
N ALA A 33 13.58 0.51 -8.42
CA ALA A 33 12.20 0.45 -8.86
C ALA A 33 12.15 -0.58 -9.98
N GLU A 34 11.74 -1.80 -9.65
CA GLU A 34 11.47 -2.84 -10.63
C GLU A 34 10.38 -2.32 -11.58
N GLU A 35 10.66 -2.37 -12.88
CA GLU A 35 9.72 -1.98 -13.94
C GLU A 35 8.62 -3.05 -14.01
N GLU A 36 7.71 -2.93 -13.04
CA GLU A 36 6.57 -3.79 -12.81
C GLU A 36 5.57 -3.61 -13.97
N ILE A 37 5.24 -4.72 -14.65
CA ILE A 37 4.17 -4.84 -15.65
C ILE A 37 3.10 -3.79 -15.36
N SER A 38 3.04 -2.77 -16.22
CA SER A 38 2.22 -1.56 -16.14
C SER A 38 1.25 -1.59 -14.95
N LYS A 39 1.70 -1.14 -13.78
CA LYS A 39 0.89 -0.98 -12.55
C LYS A 39 -0.57 -0.54 -12.78
N PRO A 40 -0.89 0.35 -13.75
CA PRO A 40 -2.26 0.68 -14.10
C PRO A 40 -3.13 -0.52 -14.53
N ASP A 41 -2.58 -1.48 -15.26
CA ASP A 41 -3.32 -2.64 -15.78
C ASP A 41 -3.77 -3.57 -14.65
N VAL A 42 -2.90 -3.82 -13.68
CA VAL A 42 -3.23 -4.63 -12.50
C VAL A 42 -4.34 -3.96 -11.68
N LEU A 43 -4.25 -2.64 -11.46
CA LEU A 43 -5.27 -1.89 -10.71
C LEU A 43 -6.64 -1.96 -11.41
N VAL A 44 -6.69 -1.87 -12.74
CA VAL A 44 -7.94 -1.98 -13.50
C VAL A 44 -8.52 -3.39 -13.41
N VAL A 45 -7.68 -4.42 -13.50
CA VAL A 45 -8.13 -5.82 -13.33
C VAL A 45 -8.69 -6.06 -11.93
N GLU A 46 -8.02 -5.57 -10.89
CA GLU A 46 -8.51 -5.67 -9.51
C GLU A 46 -9.82 -4.90 -9.30
N ALA A 47 -9.92 -3.69 -9.85
CA ALA A 47 -11.15 -2.90 -9.80
C ALA A 47 -12.31 -3.61 -10.52
N GLN A 48 -12.04 -4.21 -11.68
CA GLN A 48 -13.04 -4.98 -12.42
C GLN A 48 -13.51 -6.20 -11.61
N LYS A 49 -12.60 -6.91 -10.95
CA LYS A 49 -12.94 -8.04 -10.08
C LYS A 49 -13.80 -7.59 -8.89
N ALA A 50 -13.38 -6.55 -8.18
CA ALA A 50 -14.15 -6.00 -7.06
C ALA A 50 -15.56 -5.57 -7.50
N PHE A 51 -15.68 -4.95 -8.68
CA PHE A 51 -16.98 -4.62 -9.23
C PHE A 51 -17.86 -5.85 -9.47
N GLN A 52 -17.31 -6.90 -10.09
CA GLN A 52 -18.04 -8.14 -10.35
C GLN A 52 -18.50 -8.80 -9.05
N ASP A 53 -17.63 -8.85 -8.03
CA ASP A 53 -17.96 -9.39 -6.72
C ASP A 53 -19.14 -8.65 -6.08
N PHE A 54 -19.15 -7.31 -6.15
CA PHE A 54 -20.26 -6.48 -5.63
C PHE A 54 -21.55 -6.62 -6.45
N VAL A 55 -21.47 -6.82 -7.76
CA VAL A 55 -22.65 -7.08 -8.60
C VAL A 55 -23.23 -8.47 -8.33
N ALA A 56 -22.38 -9.46 -8.08
CA ALA A 56 -22.76 -10.84 -7.84
C ALA A 56 -23.27 -11.08 -6.40
N ASP A 57 -22.89 -10.24 -5.44
CA ASP A 57 -23.31 -10.38 -4.04
C ASP A 57 -24.83 -10.16 -3.88
N PRO A 58 -25.59 -11.17 -3.41
CA PRO A 58 -27.03 -11.04 -3.20
C PRO A 58 -27.39 -9.99 -2.12
N ASN A 59 -26.48 -9.64 -1.22
CA ASN A 59 -26.69 -8.61 -0.20
C ASN A 59 -26.51 -7.18 -0.73
N MET A 60 -25.94 -7.03 -1.93
CA MET A 60 -25.68 -5.73 -2.57
C MET A 60 -26.84 -5.27 -3.48
N GLY A 61 -28.08 -5.54 -3.08
CA GLY A 61 -29.28 -5.14 -3.83
C GLY A 61 -29.35 -3.64 -4.12
N TRP A 62 -29.09 -2.81 -3.10
CA TRP A 62 -29.08 -1.35 -3.25
C TRP A 62 -28.06 -0.85 -4.29
N PHE A 63 -26.88 -1.46 -4.33
CA PHE A 63 -25.84 -1.12 -5.29
C PHE A 63 -26.31 -1.40 -6.72
N ARG A 64 -26.89 -2.59 -6.95
CA ARG A 64 -27.46 -2.99 -8.24
C ARG A 64 -28.62 -2.11 -8.69
N ASP A 65 -29.50 -1.72 -7.77
CA ASP A 65 -30.69 -0.91 -8.05
C ASP A 65 -30.36 0.57 -8.37
N ASN A 66 -29.16 1.01 -8.00
CA ASN A 66 -28.69 2.39 -8.21
C ASN A 66 -27.57 2.52 -9.24
N LEU A 67 -27.00 1.40 -9.68
CA LEU A 67 -25.95 1.31 -10.68
C LEU A 67 -26.32 2.00 -12.00
N ASN A 68 -27.58 1.90 -12.42
CA ASN A 68 -28.09 2.55 -13.64
C ASN A 68 -28.30 4.07 -13.49
N LYS A 69 -28.47 4.58 -12.27
CA LYS A 69 -28.68 6.01 -11.96
C LYS A 69 -27.36 6.75 -11.74
N ALA A 70 -26.29 6.04 -11.42
CA ALA A 70 -24.98 6.64 -11.17
C ALA A 70 -24.40 7.28 -12.44
N LYS A 71 -23.88 8.50 -12.32
CA LYS A 71 -23.10 9.18 -13.38
C LYS A 71 -21.66 8.65 -13.49
N GLY A 72 -21.21 7.92 -12.48
CA GLY A 72 -19.89 7.31 -12.44
C GLY A 72 -19.70 6.50 -11.17
N ILE A 73 -18.69 5.65 -11.17
CA ILE A 73 -18.36 4.72 -10.08
C ILE A 73 -16.86 4.80 -9.82
N LEU A 74 -16.51 5.13 -8.57
CA LEU A 74 -15.14 5.03 -8.07
C LEU A 74 -14.97 3.68 -7.39
N ILE A 75 -14.03 2.88 -7.86
CA ILE A 75 -13.74 1.54 -7.35
C ILE A 75 -12.36 1.57 -6.73
N ILE A 76 -12.29 1.31 -5.42
CA ILE A 76 -11.03 1.19 -4.67
C ILE A 76 -10.92 -0.29 -4.27
N PRO A 77 -10.25 -1.14 -5.08
CA PRO A 77 -10.22 -2.58 -4.81
C PRO A 77 -9.48 -2.90 -3.51
N GLN A 78 -8.51 -2.08 -3.11
CA GLN A 78 -7.77 -2.22 -1.86
C GLN A 78 -7.75 -0.90 -1.10
N LEU A 79 -8.50 -0.84 0.00
CA LEU A 79 -8.56 0.32 0.89
C LEU A 79 -7.81 0.01 2.19
N ILE A 80 -6.70 0.70 2.40
CA ILE A 80 -5.89 0.58 3.61
C ILE A 80 -6.42 1.59 4.64
N LYS A 81 -6.63 1.12 5.87
CA LYS A 81 -7.01 1.95 7.02
C LYS A 81 -5.87 1.95 8.02
N VAL A 82 -5.26 3.11 8.28
CA VAL A 82 -4.16 3.30 9.22
C VAL A 82 -4.57 4.18 10.41
N GLY A 83 -4.40 3.62 11.61
CA GLY A 83 -4.56 4.34 12.88
C GLY A 83 -5.95 4.24 13.50
N PHE A 84 -6.01 3.71 14.72
CA PHE A 84 -7.22 3.68 15.56
C PHE A 84 -7.52 5.05 16.20
N ILE A 85 -6.52 5.95 16.30
CA ILE A 85 -6.66 7.29 16.91
C ILE A 85 -6.87 8.39 15.86
N PHE A 86 -6.03 8.43 14.81
CA PHE A 86 -6.00 9.54 13.84
C PHE A 86 -6.76 9.25 12.53
N GLY A 87 -7.14 8.00 12.27
CA GLY A 87 -8.12 7.65 11.23
C GLY A 87 -7.70 7.99 9.79
N GLY A 88 -6.48 7.62 9.37
CA GLY A 88 -6.06 7.75 7.98
C GLY A 88 -6.62 6.61 7.12
N THR A 89 -7.10 6.92 5.93
CA THR A 89 -7.44 5.90 4.93
C THR A 89 -6.83 6.26 3.58
N GLY A 90 -6.39 5.26 2.83
CA GLY A 90 -5.74 5.46 1.54
C GLY A 90 -5.77 4.20 0.69
N GLY A 91 -5.73 4.38 -0.62
CA GLY A 91 -5.75 3.30 -1.60
C GLY A 91 -5.78 3.87 -3.01
N SER A 92 -5.33 3.07 -3.97
CA SER A 92 -5.47 3.38 -5.39
C SER A 92 -6.82 2.88 -5.90
N GLY A 93 -7.42 3.58 -6.85
CA GLY A 93 -8.71 3.20 -7.41
C GLY A 93 -8.89 3.62 -8.85
N ALA A 94 -9.86 3.00 -9.51
CA ALA A 94 -10.28 3.31 -10.86
C ALA A 94 -11.61 4.07 -10.84
N LEU A 95 -11.68 5.21 -11.52
CA LEU A 95 -12.91 5.97 -11.69
C LEU A 95 -13.45 5.74 -13.11
N VAL A 96 -14.68 5.25 -13.20
CA VAL A 96 -15.41 5.11 -14.46
C VAL A 96 -16.55 6.11 -14.48
N GLY A 97 -16.53 7.04 -15.41
CA GLY A 97 -17.59 8.02 -15.63
C GLY A 97 -18.46 7.63 -16.82
N ARG A 98 -19.75 7.97 -16.76
CA ARG A 98 -20.67 7.86 -17.88
C ARG A 98 -20.65 9.15 -18.70
N ASP A 99 -20.57 9.03 -20.01
CA ASP A 99 -20.66 10.19 -20.90
C ASP A 99 -22.11 10.68 -21.12
N ASP A 100 -22.28 11.82 -21.80
CA ASP A 100 -23.59 12.40 -22.12
C ASP A 100 -24.49 11.48 -22.97
N LYS A 101 -23.90 10.45 -23.60
CA LYS A 101 -24.59 9.44 -24.40
C LYS A 101 -24.93 8.19 -23.60
N GLY A 102 -24.61 8.19 -22.30
CA GLY A 102 -24.90 7.10 -21.39
C GLY A 102 -23.92 5.94 -21.45
N ARG A 103 -22.75 6.11 -22.08
CA ARG A 103 -21.72 5.08 -22.25
C ARG A 103 -20.66 5.13 -21.16
#